data_AF-A0A091C0M1-F1
#
_entry.id   AF-A0A091C0M1-F1
#
_cell.length_a   1.000
_cell.length_b   1.000
_cell.length_c   1.000
_cell.angle_alpha   90.00
_cell.angle_beta   90.00
_cell.angle_gamma   90.00
#
_symmetry.space_group_name_H-M   'P 1'
#
loop_
_entity.id
_entity.type
_entity.pdbx_description
1 polymer ?
#
loop_
_entity_poly.entity_id
_entity_poly.type
_entity_poly.pdbx_seq_one_letter_code
_entity_poly.pdbx_strand_id
1 'polypeptide(L)'
;MQIIGATTATSDTFLDTFNRRIPMSITLPNLSTRSLDERYELVSLFIRQEADRLNQSIKVKKDAMIAFMLYDAKANIGQVKRDLKLVCAKSFLHYRTREKSELFIRKRDCPLQVQKGLLKIKEVSERLEHFLEGKGDYLTFEPQGTEVVWSQDLEQNMEVYHEIEDKVSSFNRENIASTDLEKAISQDVDAYFASYVEELAETSTQKDLIAANIWELTDRLYDIAEQRLDRTYNKKRTFCFCFAFTTYIRSYS
;
A
#
# COMPACT_ATOMS: atom_id res chain seq x y z
N MET A 1 -7.50 -30.37 6.74
CA MET A 1 -7.80 -28.93 6.59
C MET A 1 -6.89 -28.18 7.56
N GLN A 2 -6.07 -27.26 7.06
CA GLN A 2 -5.19 -26.42 7.88
C GLN A 2 -5.83 -25.04 7.98
N ILE A 3 -5.95 -24.50 9.20
CA ILE A 3 -6.55 -23.17 9.45
C ILE A 3 -5.43 -22.27 9.99
N ILE A 4 -5.27 -21.11 9.37
CA ILE A 4 -4.35 -20.06 9.81
C ILE A 4 -5.20 -18.84 10.15
N GLY A 5 -5.03 -18.29 11.34
CA GLY A 5 -5.68 -17.07 11.79
C GLY A 5 -4.65 -16.04 12.21
N ALA A 6 -4.97 -14.76 11.99
CA ALA A 6 -4.15 -13.63 12.42
C ALA A 6 -4.98 -12.71 13.32
N THR A 7 -4.35 -12.14 14.35
CA THR A 7 -4.99 -11.22 15.30
C THR A 7 -3.99 -10.18 15.79
N THR A 8 -4.48 -8.99 16.14
CA THR A 8 -3.71 -7.96 16.85
C THR A 8 -3.86 -8.08 18.38
N ALA A 9 -4.80 -8.88 18.86
CA ALA A 9 -5.02 -9.13 20.28
C ALA A 9 -4.03 -10.16 20.82
N THR A 10 -3.60 -9.97 22.07
CA THR A 10 -2.68 -10.89 22.75
C THR A 10 -3.38 -12.19 23.19
N SER A 11 -2.62 -13.27 23.34
CA SER A 11 -3.17 -14.59 23.69
C SER A 11 -3.98 -14.60 25.00
N ASP A 12 -3.67 -13.69 25.92
CA ASP A 12 -4.35 -13.52 27.22
C ASP A 12 -5.81 -13.05 27.09
N THR A 13 -6.20 -12.50 25.94
CA THR A 13 -7.57 -12.05 25.67
C THR A 13 -8.50 -13.20 25.27
N PHE A 14 -7.96 -14.38 24.92
CA PHE A 14 -8.75 -15.53 24.50
C PHE A 14 -9.08 -16.47 25.66
N LEU A 15 -10.17 -17.21 25.51
CA LEU A 15 -10.54 -18.27 26.45
C LEU A 15 -9.51 -19.41 26.42
N ASP A 16 -9.19 -19.98 27.58
CA ASP A 16 -8.25 -21.10 27.69
C ASP A 16 -8.63 -22.30 26.81
N THR A 17 -9.92 -22.55 26.64
CA THR A 17 -10.44 -23.63 25.78
C THR A 17 -10.15 -23.39 24.31
N PHE A 18 -10.08 -22.13 23.88
CA PHE A 18 -9.70 -21.73 22.53
C PHE A 18 -8.19 -21.85 22.35
N ASN A 19 -7.40 -21.33 23.29
CA ASN A 19 -5.92 -21.42 23.26
C ASN A 19 -5.44 -22.88 23.21
N ARG A 20 -6.08 -23.80 23.94
CA ARG A 20 -5.75 -25.24 23.89
C ARG A 20 -5.98 -25.91 22.53
N ARG A 21 -6.85 -25.34 21.69
CA ARG A 21 -7.15 -25.84 20.34
C ARG A 21 -6.28 -25.20 19.25
N ILE A 22 -5.42 -24.24 19.61
CA ILE A 22 -4.44 -23.60 18.73
C ILE A 22 -3.05 -23.76 19.37
N PRO A 23 -2.46 -24.97 19.32
CA PRO A 23 -1.23 -25.28 20.04
C PRO A 23 0.02 -24.59 19.46
N MET A 24 -0.06 -24.03 18.25
CA MET A 24 1.02 -23.26 17.63
C MET A 24 0.59 -21.80 17.49
N SER A 25 1.28 -20.91 18.21
CA SER A 25 1.13 -19.46 18.12
C SER A 25 2.48 -18.85 17.76
N ILE A 26 2.49 -17.95 16.78
CA ILE A 26 3.68 -17.22 16.35
C ILE A 26 3.41 -15.73 16.58
N THR A 27 4.22 -15.10 17.44
CA THR A 27 4.12 -13.65 17.69
C THR A 27 5.02 -12.90 16.73
N LEU A 28 4.43 -12.06 15.90
CA LEU A 28 5.18 -11.19 15.00
C LEU A 28 5.62 -9.91 15.74
N PRO A 29 6.92 -9.56 15.72
CA PRO A 29 7.42 -8.37 16.40
C PRO A 29 7.00 -7.09 15.66
N ASN A 30 6.85 -6.02 16.42
CA ASN A 30 6.63 -4.67 15.88
C ASN A 30 7.84 -4.22 15.06
N LEU A 31 7.61 -3.40 14.03
CA LEU A 31 8.68 -2.84 13.20
C LEU A 31 9.76 -2.14 14.04
N SER A 32 9.35 -1.43 15.11
CA SER A 32 10.27 -0.72 16.02
C SER A 32 11.26 -1.64 16.73
N THR A 33 10.93 -2.91 16.91
CA THR A 33 11.78 -3.91 17.58
C THR A 33 12.62 -4.76 16.61
N ARG A 34 12.34 -4.66 15.29
CA ARG A 34 13.08 -5.39 14.24
C ARG A 34 14.47 -4.82 14.00
N SER A 35 15.40 -5.69 13.59
CA SER A 35 16.78 -5.31 13.27
C SER A 35 16.84 -4.43 12.01
N LEU A 36 17.96 -3.72 11.80
CA LEU A 36 18.14 -2.92 10.59
C LEU A 36 18.10 -3.78 9.32
N ASP A 37 18.66 -4.99 9.37
CA ASP A 37 18.68 -5.92 8.26
C ASP A 37 17.24 -6.35 7.90
N GLU A 38 16.42 -6.70 8.89
CA GLU A 38 15.01 -7.06 8.65
C GLU A 38 14.20 -5.88 8.09
N ARG A 39 14.45 -4.67 8.59
CA ARG A 39 13.77 -3.47 8.09
C ARG A 39 14.18 -3.17 6.66
N TYR A 40 15.47 -3.32 6.35
CA TYR A 40 15.96 -3.17 4.98
C TYR A 40 15.31 -4.19 4.06
N GLU A 41 15.24 -5.46 4.45
CA GLU A 41 14.62 -6.51 3.65
C GLU A 41 13.13 -6.23 3.42
N LEU A 42 12.40 -5.78 4.45
CA LEU A 42 11.00 -5.36 4.31
C LEU A 42 10.83 -4.22 3.30
N VAL A 43 11.61 -3.14 3.46
CA VAL A 43 11.51 -1.97 2.58
C VAL A 43 11.94 -2.33 1.15
N SER A 44 13.01 -3.11 1.00
CA SER A 44 13.50 -3.60 -0.28
C SER A 44 12.49 -4.51 -0.99
N LEU A 45 11.81 -5.37 -0.22
CA LEU A 45 10.74 -6.22 -0.73
C LEU A 45 9.58 -5.37 -1.27
N PHE A 46 9.12 -4.36 -0.53
CA PHE A 46 8.03 -3.50 -0.98
C PHE A 46 8.41 -2.68 -2.22
N ILE A 47 9.65 -2.19 -2.31
CA ILE A 47 10.11 -1.48 -3.51
C ILE A 47 10.16 -2.43 -4.69
N ARG A 48 10.66 -3.66 -4.52
CA ARG A 48 10.71 -4.66 -5.59
C ARG A 48 9.31 -5.02 -6.08
N GLN A 49 8.36 -5.22 -5.16
CA GLN A 49 6.96 -5.45 -5.50
C GLN A 49 6.36 -4.30 -6.33
N GLU A 50 6.68 -3.05 -5.99
CA GLU A 50 6.22 -1.90 -6.79
C GLU A 50 6.97 -1.77 -8.12
N ALA A 51 8.25 -2.14 -8.19
CA ALA A 51 9.01 -2.18 -9.45
C ALA A 51 8.44 -3.24 -10.41
N ASP A 52 8.13 -4.43 -9.89
CA ASP A 52 7.46 -5.51 -10.63
C ASP A 52 6.06 -5.08 -11.10
N ARG A 53 5.28 -4.45 -10.22
CA ARG A 53 3.93 -3.95 -10.53
C ARG A 53 3.94 -2.91 -11.64
N LEU A 54 4.87 -1.95 -11.56
CA LEU A 54 5.00 -0.89 -12.57
C LEU A 54 5.71 -1.38 -13.83
N ASN A 55 6.34 -2.56 -13.77
CA ASN A 55 7.25 -3.07 -14.77
C ASN A 55 8.31 -2.03 -15.16
N GLN A 56 8.88 -1.35 -14.15
CA GLN A 56 9.86 -0.28 -14.31
C GLN A 56 10.93 -0.34 -13.23
N SER A 57 12.18 -0.03 -13.59
CA SER A 57 13.30 0.04 -12.64
C SER A 57 13.14 1.23 -11.69
N ILE A 58 13.28 0.98 -10.38
CA ILE A 58 13.22 2.00 -9.33
C ILE A 58 14.60 2.21 -8.73
N LYS A 59 15.13 3.44 -8.86
CA LYS A 59 16.36 3.89 -8.17
C LYS A 59 16.03 4.67 -6.91
N VAL A 60 16.45 4.15 -5.76
CA VAL A 60 16.23 4.77 -4.45
C VAL A 60 17.55 5.30 -3.92
N LYS A 61 17.58 6.59 -3.58
CA LYS A 61 18.76 7.18 -2.93
C LYS A 61 18.94 6.60 -1.52
N LYS A 62 20.18 6.35 -1.10
CA LYS A 62 20.51 5.88 0.27
C LYS A 62 19.74 6.61 1.37
N ASP A 63 19.72 7.94 1.33
CA ASP A 63 19.02 8.75 2.35
C ASP A 63 17.52 8.39 2.44
N ALA A 64 16.86 8.15 1.30
CA ALA A 64 15.45 7.77 1.30
C ALA A 64 15.25 6.37 1.90
N MET A 65 16.13 5.42 1.56
CA MET A 65 16.13 4.08 2.16
C MET A 65 16.30 4.16 3.69
N ILE A 66 17.28 4.92 4.16
CA ILE A 66 17.54 5.12 5.60
C ILE A 66 16.34 5.76 6.29
N ALA A 67 15.71 6.75 5.66
CA ALA A 67 14.51 7.38 6.17
C ALA A 67 13.39 6.35 6.40
N PHE A 68 13.14 5.48 5.42
CA PHE A 68 12.15 4.40 5.54
C PHE A 68 12.50 3.33 6.58
N MET A 69 13.79 3.03 6.79
CA MET A 69 14.21 2.07 7.81
C MET A 69 14.09 2.62 9.24
N LEU A 70 14.29 3.93 9.44
CA LEU A 70 14.43 4.52 10.78
C LEU A 70 13.19 5.30 11.27
N TYR A 71 12.25 5.66 10.38
CA TYR A 71 11.08 6.40 10.80
C TYR A 71 10.16 5.58 11.72
N ASP A 72 9.36 6.30 12.49
CA ASP A 72 8.42 5.71 13.45
C ASP A 72 7.04 5.51 12.81
N ALA A 73 6.69 4.24 12.58
CA ALA A 73 5.44 3.83 11.95
C ALA A 73 4.41 3.44 13.01
N LYS A 74 3.46 4.34 13.32
CA LYS A 74 2.39 4.10 14.30
C LYS A 74 1.50 2.91 13.92
N ALA A 75 1.20 2.77 12.63
CA ALA A 75 0.47 1.63 12.09
C ALA A 75 1.40 0.53 11.52
N ASN A 76 2.63 0.44 12.07
CA ASN A 76 3.57 -0.66 11.85
C ASN A 76 3.87 -0.89 10.34
N ILE A 77 4.10 -2.14 9.93
CA ILE A 77 4.46 -2.51 8.55
C ILE A 77 3.45 -2.00 7.50
N GLY A 78 2.16 -1.99 7.83
CA GLY A 78 1.11 -1.51 6.92
C GLY A 78 1.29 -0.03 6.55
N GLN A 79 1.73 0.80 7.50
CA GLN A 79 2.06 2.20 7.22
C GLN A 79 3.28 2.32 6.29
N VAL A 80 4.30 1.48 6.47
CA VAL A 80 5.50 1.48 5.60
C VAL A 80 5.10 1.15 4.17
N LYS A 81 4.32 0.08 3.95
CA LYS A 81 3.85 -0.32 2.62
C LYS A 81 3.09 0.82 1.94
N ARG A 82 2.19 1.48 2.68
CA ARG A 82 1.38 2.61 2.23
C ARG A 82 2.20 3.84 1.87
N ASP A 83 3.05 4.30 2.78
CA ASP A 83 3.88 5.48 2.57
C ASP A 83 4.84 5.25 1.39
N LEU A 84 5.36 4.03 1.24
CA LEU A 84 6.23 3.66 0.12
C LEU A 84 5.49 3.66 -1.22
N LYS A 85 4.30 3.07 -1.28
CA LYS A 85 3.42 3.12 -2.46
C LYS A 85 3.15 4.55 -2.92
N LEU A 86 2.83 5.44 -1.99
CA LEU A 86 2.58 6.85 -2.29
C LEU A 86 3.82 7.53 -2.90
N VAL A 87 5.01 7.24 -2.37
CA VAL A 87 6.27 7.78 -2.93
C VAL A 87 6.57 7.20 -4.31
N CYS A 88 6.31 5.92 -4.54
CA CYS A 88 6.43 5.28 -5.86
C CYS A 88 5.47 5.92 -6.86
N ALA A 89 4.21 6.16 -6.48
CA ALA A 89 3.22 6.82 -7.33
C ALA A 89 3.59 8.25 -7.71
N LYS A 90 4.07 9.06 -6.75
CA LYS A 90 4.60 10.39 -7.04
C LYS A 90 5.79 10.33 -7.99
N SER A 91 6.70 9.38 -7.76
CA SER A 91 7.87 9.21 -8.63
C SER A 91 7.46 8.78 -10.04
N PHE A 92 6.43 7.94 -10.17
CA PHE A 92 5.87 7.49 -11.44
C PHE A 92 5.22 8.60 -12.23
N LEU A 93 4.49 9.47 -11.55
CA LEU A 93 3.98 10.69 -12.13
C LEU A 93 5.11 11.53 -12.74
N HIS A 94 6.15 11.84 -11.95
CA HIS A 94 7.30 12.61 -12.44
C HIS A 94 8.05 11.94 -13.59
N TYR A 95 8.14 10.61 -13.56
CA TYR A 95 8.72 9.81 -14.64
C TYR A 95 7.93 9.99 -15.95
N ARG A 96 6.60 9.90 -15.89
CA ARG A 96 5.72 10.08 -17.06
C ARG A 96 5.65 11.52 -17.55
N THR A 97 5.69 12.51 -16.67
CA THR A 97 5.64 13.93 -17.07
C THR A 97 6.94 14.43 -17.69
N ARG A 98 8.10 13.84 -17.36
CA ARG A 98 9.43 14.36 -17.78
C ARG A 98 10.25 13.42 -18.68
N GLU A 99 9.63 12.39 -19.27
CA GLU A 99 10.30 11.40 -20.16
C GLU A 99 11.65 10.89 -19.63
N LYS A 100 11.73 10.59 -18.34
CA LYS A 100 12.94 9.97 -17.78
C LYS A 100 12.97 8.49 -18.15
N SER A 101 14.16 7.89 -18.17
CA SER A 101 14.33 6.45 -18.44
C SER A 101 14.06 5.55 -17.25
N GLU A 102 14.05 6.10 -16.01
CA GLU A 102 13.93 5.33 -14.77
C GLU A 102 13.18 6.12 -13.68
N LEU A 103 12.51 5.40 -12.77
CA LEU A 103 11.89 5.95 -11.56
C LEU A 103 12.95 6.30 -10.53
N PHE A 104 12.82 7.46 -9.88
CA PHE A 104 13.83 7.93 -8.94
C PHE A 104 13.24 8.47 -7.65
N ILE A 105 13.57 7.84 -6.53
CA ILE A 105 13.08 8.21 -5.20
C ILE A 105 14.19 8.92 -4.40
N ARG A 106 13.92 10.15 -3.98
CA ARG A 106 14.79 10.96 -3.11
C ARG A 106 14.08 11.25 -1.79
N LYS A 107 14.87 11.64 -0.78
CA LYS A 107 14.37 12.10 0.53
C LYS A 107 13.23 13.13 0.42
N ARG A 108 13.31 14.05 -0.55
CA ARG A 108 12.35 15.15 -0.70
C ARG A 108 10.98 14.67 -1.19
N ASP A 109 10.95 13.53 -1.86
CA ASP A 109 9.75 12.93 -2.42
C ASP A 109 9.01 12.12 -1.32
N CYS A 110 9.69 11.81 -0.21
CA CYS A 110 9.13 11.12 0.95
C CYS A 110 8.29 12.06 1.84
N PRO A 111 7.22 11.55 2.49
CA PRO A 111 6.47 12.30 3.49
C PRO A 111 7.33 12.81 4.64
N LEU A 112 6.93 13.93 5.28
CA LEU A 112 7.67 14.52 6.40
C LEU A 112 7.90 13.54 7.56
N GLN A 113 6.94 12.65 7.84
CA GLN A 113 7.09 11.62 8.86
C GLN A 113 8.22 10.64 8.55
N VAL A 114 8.38 10.25 7.28
CA VAL A 114 9.46 9.39 6.81
C VAL A 114 10.79 10.15 6.89
N GLN A 115 10.81 11.41 6.43
CA GLN A 115 12.01 12.25 6.50
C GLN A 115 12.55 12.44 7.92
N LYS A 116 11.67 12.48 8.94
CA LYS A 116 12.07 12.54 10.36
C LYS A 116 12.89 11.32 10.81
N GLY A 117 12.80 10.18 10.11
CA GLY A 117 13.65 9.02 10.36
C GLY A 117 15.15 9.33 10.28
N LEU A 118 15.53 10.29 9.44
CA LEU A 118 16.93 10.74 9.29
C LEU A 118 17.49 11.39 10.56
N LEU A 119 16.63 11.90 11.45
CA LEU A 119 17.07 12.49 12.71
C LEU A 119 17.67 11.44 13.66
N LYS A 120 17.29 10.17 13.50
CA LYS A 120 17.76 9.04 14.31
C LYS A 120 19.07 8.42 13.81
N ILE A 121 19.64 8.94 12.71
CA ILE A 121 20.89 8.39 12.14
C ILE A 121 22.01 8.38 13.18
N LYS A 122 22.13 9.45 13.99
CA LYS A 122 23.17 9.55 15.01
C LYS A 122 23.10 8.43 16.05
N GLU A 123 21.90 7.94 16.36
CA GLU A 123 21.66 6.87 17.33
C GLU A 123 22.10 5.49 16.81
N VAL A 124 22.25 5.35 15.48
CA VAL A 124 22.49 4.07 14.81
C VAL A 124 23.71 4.11 13.87
N SER A 125 24.51 5.17 13.96
CA SER A 125 25.58 5.52 13.01
C SER A 125 26.58 4.38 12.76
N GLU A 126 27.14 3.78 13.81
CA GLU A 126 28.12 2.68 13.66
C GLU A 126 27.55 1.47 12.91
N ARG A 127 26.32 1.04 13.23
CA ARG A 127 25.67 -0.09 12.56
C ARG A 127 25.28 0.26 11.13
N LEU A 128 24.90 1.52 10.90
CA LEU A 128 24.48 2.00 9.60
C LEU A 128 25.66 2.14 8.63
N GLU A 129 26.81 2.60 9.12
CA GLU A 129 28.04 2.70 8.32
C GLU A 129 28.46 1.33 7.79
N HIS A 130 28.49 0.31 8.66
CA HIS A 130 28.78 -1.06 8.25
C HIS A 130 27.75 -1.61 7.25
N PHE A 131 26.47 -1.28 7.44
CA PHE A 131 25.39 -1.69 6.53
C PHE A 131 25.47 -1.03 5.14
N LEU A 132 25.94 0.22 5.09
CA LEU A 132 26.05 1.02 3.86
C LEU A 132 27.39 0.80 3.14
N GLU A 133 28.35 0.16 3.79
CA GLU A 133 29.66 -0.16 3.24
C GLU A 133 29.51 -0.99 1.96
N GLY A 134 30.11 -0.54 0.86
CA GLY A 134 30.02 -1.19 -0.45
C GLY A 134 28.71 -0.95 -1.23
N LYS A 135 27.68 -0.33 -0.65
CA LYS A 135 26.47 0.08 -1.39
C LYS A 135 26.72 1.42 -2.10
N GLY A 136 26.40 1.53 -3.39
CA GLY A 136 26.48 2.79 -4.13
C GLY A 136 25.45 3.82 -3.63
N ASP A 137 25.56 5.09 -4.02
CA ASP A 137 24.64 6.15 -3.55
C ASP A 137 23.17 5.93 -3.90
N TYR A 138 22.93 5.01 -4.82
CA TYR A 138 21.63 4.54 -5.26
C TYR A 138 21.54 3.03 -5.13
N LEU A 139 20.38 2.59 -4.66
CA LEU A 139 19.95 1.19 -4.71
C LEU A 139 18.98 1.07 -5.88
N THR A 140 19.26 0.13 -6.78
CA THR A 140 18.45 -0.08 -7.99
C THR A 140 17.65 -1.36 -7.82
N PHE A 141 16.36 -1.28 -8.08
CA PHE A 141 15.41 -2.38 -7.99
C PHE A 141 14.82 -2.59 -9.38
N GLU A 142 15.33 -3.60 -10.07
CA GLU A 142 14.84 -4.02 -11.38
C GLU A 142 13.58 -4.90 -11.23
N PRO A 143 12.62 -4.81 -12.16
CA PRO A 143 11.52 -5.77 -12.24
C PRO A 143 12.10 -7.16 -12.57
N GLN A 144 11.81 -8.14 -11.73
CA GLN A 144 12.33 -9.50 -11.86
C GLN A 144 11.36 -10.43 -12.60
N GLY A 145 10.19 -9.93 -13.02
CA GLY A 145 9.19 -10.72 -13.74
C GLY A 145 8.69 -11.95 -12.97
N THR A 146 9.07 -12.05 -11.70
CA THR A 146 8.60 -13.07 -10.79
C THR A 146 7.26 -12.56 -10.31
N GLU A 147 6.16 -13.18 -10.74
CA GLU A 147 4.90 -13.04 -10.02
C GLU A 147 5.20 -13.38 -8.57
N VAL A 148 5.38 -12.36 -7.73
CA VAL A 148 5.63 -12.59 -6.32
C VAL A 148 4.42 -13.38 -5.84
N VAL A 149 4.65 -14.62 -5.41
CA VAL A 149 3.64 -15.60 -4.99
C VAL A 149 2.99 -15.11 -3.68
N TRP A 150 2.25 -14.02 -3.80
CA TRP A 150 1.19 -13.56 -2.92
C TRP A 150 -0.01 -13.37 -3.84
N SER A 151 -0.54 -14.49 -4.31
CA SER A 151 -1.75 -14.58 -5.16
C SER A 151 -3.03 -14.07 -4.48
N GLN A 152 -2.90 -13.27 -3.43
CA GLN A 152 -3.97 -12.74 -2.58
C GLN A 152 -3.72 -11.29 -2.14
N ASP A 153 -2.72 -10.58 -2.68
CA ASP A 153 -2.62 -9.13 -2.46
C ASP A 153 -3.76 -8.46 -3.26
N LEU A 154 -4.94 -8.25 -2.62
CA LEU A 154 -6.06 -7.46 -3.17
C LEU A 154 -5.63 -6.02 -3.57
N GLU A 155 -4.45 -5.60 -3.13
CA GLU A 155 -3.84 -4.31 -3.44
C GLU A 155 -3.11 -4.27 -4.79
N GLN A 156 -3.21 -5.30 -5.64
CA GLN A 156 -2.69 -5.27 -7.02
C GLN A 156 -3.43 -4.29 -7.95
N ASN A 157 -4.48 -3.64 -7.48
CA ASN A 157 -5.29 -2.75 -8.31
C ASN A 157 -4.44 -1.61 -8.92
N MET A 158 -4.24 -1.67 -10.24
CA MET A 158 -3.51 -0.69 -11.04
C MET A 158 -4.35 0.54 -11.39
N GLU A 159 -5.64 0.58 -11.03
CA GLU A 159 -6.56 1.69 -11.33
C GLU A 159 -5.94 3.05 -10.98
N VAL A 160 -5.25 3.17 -9.85
CA VAL A 160 -4.63 4.44 -9.46
C VAL A 160 -3.51 4.87 -10.41
N TYR A 161 -2.69 3.93 -10.87
CA TYR A 161 -1.62 4.23 -11.82
C TYR A 161 -2.18 4.52 -13.22
N HIS A 162 -3.26 3.83 -13.62
CA HIS A 162 -3.98 4.10 -14.85
C HIS A 162 -4.66 5.47 -14.84
N GLU A 163 -5.32 5.85 -13.74
CA GLU A 163 -5.90 7.19 -13.60
C GLU A 163 -4.84 8.29 -13.60
N ILE A 164 -3.68 8.03 -12.98
CA ILE A 164 -2.53 8.94 -13.09
C ILE A 164 -2.10 9.08 -14.56
N GLU A 165 -2.00 7.96 -15.30
CA GLU A 165 -1.63 7.97 -16.71
C GLU A 165 -2.66 8.71 -17.60
N ASP A 166 -3.95 8.51 -17.34
CA ASP A 166 -5.06 9.18 -18.03
C ASP A 166 -5.07 10.69 -17.74
N LYS A 167 -4.83 11.10 -16.49
CA LYS A 167 -4.68 12.52 -16.14
C LYS A 167 -3.45 13.12 -16.82
N VAL A 168 -2.28 12.49 -16.70
CA VAL A 168 -1.06 13.02 -17.33
C VAL A 168 -1.21 13.16 -18.84
N SER A 169 -1.83 12.17 -19.50
CA SER A 169 -2.04 12.20 -20.95
C SER A 169 -3.08 13.22 -21.41
N SER A 170 -4.16 13.42 -20.65
CA SER A 170 -5.15 14.47 -20.93
C SER A 170 -4.56 15.87 -20.75
N PHE A 171 -3.78 16.10 -19.69
CA PHE A 171 -3.14 17.40 -19.47
C PHE A 171 -1.96 17.67 -20.42
N ASN A 172 -1.22 16.68 -20.89
CA ASN A 172 -0.19 16.90 -21.92
C ASN A 172 -0.78 17.41 -23.25
N ARG A 173 -2.08 17.20 -23.52
CA ARG A 173 -2.77 17.76 -24.71
C ARG A 173 -3.13 19.23 -24.54
N GLU A 174 -3.30 19.70 -23.31
CA GLU A 174 -3.55 21.10 -22.97
C GLU A 174 -2.22 21.73 -22.54
N ASN A 175 -1.54 22.46 -23.44
CA ASN A 175 -0.22 23.08 -23.24
C ASN A 175 -0.13 23.96 -21.95
N ILE A 176 0.06 23.34 -20.78
CA ILE A 176 0.21 24.02 -19.49
C ILE A 176 1.65 23.81 -19.02
N ALA A 177 2.27 24.89 -18.53
CA ALA A 177 3.66 24.88 -18.06
C ALA A 177 3.88 23.78 -17.01
N SER A 178 4.85 22.90 -17.26
CA SER A 178 5.15 21.67 -16.52
C SER A 178 5.35 21.82 -15.00
N THR A 179 5.50 23.05 -14.48
CA THR A 179 5.71 23.32 -13.06
C THR A 179 4.40 23.45 -12.27
N ASP A 180 3.34 23.99 -12.88
CA ASP A 180 2.01 24.06 -12.25
C ASP A 180 1.30 22.70 -12.30
N LEU A 181 1.58 21.92 -13.35
CA LEU A 181 1.06 20.57 -13.52
C LEU A 181 1.49 19.62 -12.39
N GLU A 182 2.78 19.60 -12.05
CA GLU A 182 3.28 18.73 -10.98
C GLU A 182 2.68 19.08 -9.62
N LYS A 183 2.43 20.37 -9.38
CA LYS A 183 1.90 20.85 -8.11
C LYS A 183 0.40 20.55 -8.00
N ALA A 184 -0.36 20.76 -9.08
CA ALA A 184 -1.78 20.42 -9.17
C ALA A 184 -1.98 18.90 -9.05
N ILE A 185 -1.23 18.11 -9.82
CA ILE A 185 -1.34 16.65 -9.75
C ILE A 185 -0.78 16.13 -8.42
N SER A 186 0.28 16.68 -7.84
CA SER A 186 0.74 16.22 -6.51
C SER A 186 -0.29 16.50 -5.42
N GLN A 187 -1.00 17.63 -5.47
CA GLN A 187 -2.07 17.94 -4.50
C GLN A 187 -3.28 17.01 -4.70
N ASP A 188 -3.68 16.79 -5.96
CA ASP A 188 -4.77 15.88 -6.29
C ASP A 188 -4.42 14.42 -6.02
N VAL A 189 -3.18 13.99 -6.28
CA VAL A 189 -2.67 12.65 -5.98
C VAL A 189 -2.57 12.47 -4.48
N ASP A 190 -2.15 13.47 -3.69
CA ASP A 190 -2.15 13.36 -2.24
C ASP A 190 -3.57 13.24 -1.66
N ALA A 191 -4.55 13.98 -2.19
CA ALA A 191 -5.95 13.90 -1.76
C ALA A 191 -6.63 12.61 -2.25
N TYR A 192 -6.41 12.23 -3.51
CA TYR A 192 -6.94 11.02 -4.13
C TYR A 192 -6.30 9.77 -3.54
N PHE A 193 -4.98 9.79 -3.27
CA PHE A 193 -4.35 8.73 -2.50
C PHE A 193 -4.83 8.73 -1.07
N ALA A 194 -5.06 9.86 -0.40
CA ALA A 194 -5.62 9.83 0.95
C ALA A 194 -6.99 9.13 0.98
N SER A 195 -7.87 9.38 0.00
CA SER A 195 -9.14 8.67 -0.14
C SER A 195 -8.98 7.20 -0.54
N TYR A 196 -8.06 6.89 -1.46
CA TYR A 196 -7.75 5.51 -1.87
C TYR A 196 -7.09 4.71 -0.74
N VAL A 197 -6.29 5.37 0.09
CA VAL A 197 -5.61 4.82 1.26
C VAL A 197 -6.58 4.62 2.43
N GLU A 198 -7.57 5.49 2.59
CA GLU A 198 -8.72 5.27 3.46
C GLU A 198 -9.57 4.09 2.95
N GLU A 199 -9.85 4.01 1.66
CA GLU A 199 -10.53 2.86 1.05
C GLU A 199 -9.73 1.57 1.28
N LEU A 200 -8.41 1.55 1.09
CA LEU A 200 -7.57 0.39 1.38
C LEU A 200 -7.53 0.03 2.89
N ALA A 201 -7.59 1.02 3.79
CA ALA A 201 -7.71 0.81 5.23
C ALA A 201 -9.05 0.18 5.63
N GLU A 202 -10.14 0.59 4.97
CA GLU A 202 -11.48 0.02 5.18
C GLU A 202 -11.65 -1.35 4.49
N THR A 203 -10.91 -1.61 3.40
CA THR A 203 -11.09 -2.81 2.57
C THR A 203 -10.35 -4.05 3.08
N SER A 204 -9.24 -3.88 3.83
CA SER A 204 -8.34 -4.98 4.22
C SER A 204 -8.94 -6.04 5.16
N THR A 205 -10.14 -5.85 5.69
CA THR A 205 -10.78 -6.82 6.60
C THR A 205 -12.11 -7.38 6.11
N GLN A 206 -12.64 -6.95 4.96
CA GLN A 206 -14.08 -7.12 4.73
C GLN A 206 -14.52 -7.60 3.33
N LYS A 207 -13.68 -7.55 2.29
CA LYS A 207 -14.03 -8.11 0.96
C LYS A 207 -13.90 -9.63 0.85
N ASP A 208 -13.00 -10.26 1.62
CA ASP A 208 -12.82 -11.73 1.61
C ASP A 208 -14.00 -12.50 2.23
N LEU A 209 -14.91 -11.80 2.91
CA LEU A 209 -16.10 -12.40 3.52
C LEU A 209 -17.27 -12.54 2.55
N ILE A 210 -17.25 -11.83 1.42
CA ILE A 210 -18.37 -11.70 0.48
C ILE A 210 -18.05 -12.49 -0.79
N ALA A 211 -18.86 -13.50 -1.09
CA ALA A 211 -18.70 -14.29 -2.31
C ALA A 211 -18.99 -13.44 -3.56
N ALA A 212 -18.19 -13.62 -4.63
CA ALA A 212 -18.26 -12.80 -5.85
C ALA A 212 -19.66 -12.74 -6.49
N ASN A 213 -20.40 -13.84 -6.41
CA ASN A 213 -21.78 -13.92 -6.88
C ASN A 213 -22.76 -13.05 -6.08
N ILE A 214 -22.54 -12.88 -4.78
CA ILE A 214 -23.37 -12.01 -3.92
C ILE A 214 -23.07 -10.55 -4.22
N TRP A 215 -21.80 -10.22 -4.47
CA TRP A 215 -21.38 -8.89 -4.89
C TRP A 215 -22.06 -8.49 -6.21
N GLU A 216 -21.92 -9.30 -7.25
CA GLU A 216 -22.49 -9.02 -8.58
C GLU A 216 -24.02 -8.86 -8.54
N LEU A 217 -24.70 -9.67 -7.72
CA LEU A 217 -26.15 -9.59 -7.55
C LEU A 217 -26.57 -8.32 -6.80
N THR A 218 -25.79 -7.92 -5.79
CA THR A 218 -26.03 -6.68 -5.04
C THR A 218 -25.77 -5.45 -5.91
N ASP A 219 -24.72 -5.47 -6.71
CA ASP A 219 -24.36 -4.37 -7.61
C ASP A 219 -25.47 -4.15 -8.65
N ARG A 220 -25.93 -5.22 -9.30
CA ARG A 220 -27.09 -5.19 -10.21
C ARG A 220 -28.37 -4.70 -9.54
N LEU A 221 -28.61 -5.07 -8.28
CA LEU A 221 -29.78 -4.62 -7.54
C LEU A 221 -29.73 -3.10 -7.32
N TYR A 222 -28.57 -2.58 -6.95
CA TYR A 222 -28.37 -1.15 -6.75
C TYR A 222 -28.44 -0.39 -8.08
N ASP A 223 -27.87 -0.88 -9.18
CA ASP A 223 -28.03 -0.28 -10.51
C ASP A 223 -29.50 -0.09 -10.91
N ILE A 224 -30.32 -1.13 -10.69
CA ILE A 224 -31.77 -1.07 -10.96
C ILE A 224 -32.46 -0.09 -10.01
N ALA A 225 -32.05 -0.06 -8.74
CA ALA A 225 -32.61 0.85 -7.75
C ALA A 225 -32.28 2.32 -8.07
N GLU A 226 -31.06 2.61 -8.54
CA GLU A 226 -30.65 3.95 -8.95
C GLU A 226 -31.45 4.44 -10.16
N GLN A 227 -31.60 3.58 -11.18
CA GLN A 227 -32.38 3.90 -12.37
C GLN A 227 -33.86 4.14 -12.08
N ARG A 228 -34.45 3.40 -11.12
CA ARG A 228 -35.88 3.51 -10.80
C ARG A 228 -36.21 4.60 -9.79
N LEU A 229 -35.27 4.92 -8.90
CA LEU A 229 -35.50 5.87 -7.80
C LEU A 229 -34.85 7.23 -8.06
N ASP A 230 -34.14 7.38 -9.18
CA ASP A 230 -33.41 8.60 -9.59
C ASP A 230 -32.52 9.14 -8.45
N ARG A 231 -31.78 8.22 -7.82
CA ARG A 231 -30.91 8.49 -6.67
C ARG A 231 -29.62 7.72 -6.83
N THR A 232 -28.50 8.33 -6.45
CA THR A 232 -27.19 7.66 -6.39
C THR A 232 -26.94 7.13 -4.98
N TYR A 233 -26.42 5.92 -4.89
CA TYR A 233 -26.02 5.28 -3.65
C TYR A 233 -24.50 5.19 -3.59
N ASN A 234 -23.93 5.59 -2.46
CA ASN A 234 -22.50 5.45 -2.24
C ASN A 234 -22.14 3.95 -2.12
N LYS A 235 -21.00 3.55 -2.71
CA LYS A 235 -20.40 2.20 -2.61
C LYS A 235 -20.35 1.65 -1.17
N LYS A 236 -20.22 2.51 -0.15
CA LYS A 236 -20.28 2.12 1.28
C LYS A 236 -21.64 1.51 1.68
N ARG A 237 -22.76 2.00 1.13
CA ARG A 237 -24.10 1.48 1.39
C ARG A 237 -24.33 0.15 0.67
N THR A 238 -23.90 0.07 -0.60
CA THR A 238 -23.91 -1.17 -1.39
C THR A 238 -23.12 -2.27 -0.69
N PHE A 239 -21.94 -1.93 -0.18
CA PHE A 239 -21.10 -2.84 0.60
C PHE A 239 -21.77 -3.31 1.90
N CYS A 240 -22.34 -2.39 2.68
CA CYS A 240 -23.03 -2.72 3.93
C CYS A 240 -24.23 -3.65 3.71
N PHE A 241 -24.98 -3.44 2.63
CA PHE A 241 -26.09 -4.30 2.24
C PHE A 241 -25.60 -5.68 1.81
N CYS A 242 -24.56 -5.72 0.97
CA CYS A 242 -23.93 -6.96 0.53
C CYS A 242 -23.44 -7.82 1.70
N PHE A 243 -22.85 -7.18 2.70
CA PHE A 243 -22.38 -7.82 3.93
C PHE A 243 -23.53 -8.36 4.79
N ALA A 244 -24.61 -7.58 4.98
CA ALA A 244 -25.80 -8.03 5.69
C ALA A 244 -26.46 -9.23 4.99
N PHE A 245 -26.53 -9.20 3.66
CA PHE A 245 -27.09 -10.27 2.85
C PHE A 245 -26.25 -11.55 2.93
N THR A 246 -24.93 -11.44 2.87
CA THR A 246 -23.99 -12.56 3.06
C THR A 246 -24.15 -13.18 4.45
N THR A 247 -24.29 -12.37 5.49
CA THR A 247 -24.50 -12.83 6.88
C THR A 247 -25.83 -13.56 7.05
N TYR A 248 -26.89 -13.06 6.42
CA TYR A 248 -28.20 -13.68 6.41
C TYR A 248 -28.17 -15.07 5.77
N ILE A 249 -27.56 -15.20 4.57
CA ILE A 249 -27.46 -16.49 3.87
C ILE A 249 -26.69 -17.52 4.71
N ARG A 250 -25.59 -17.12 5.37
CA ARG A 250 -24.80 -18.01 6.22
C ARG A 250 -25.52 -18.47 7.49
N SER A 251 -26.58 -17.79 7.92
CA SER A 251 -27.36 -18.18 9.11
C SER A 251 -28.44 -19.22 8.79
N TYR A 252 -28.66 -19.56 7.51
CA TYR A 252 -29.68 -20.50 7.04
C TYR A 252 -29.10 -21.68 6.22
N SER A 253 -27.79 -21.88 6.21
CA SER A 253 -27.09 -23.09 5.73
C SER A 253 -26.38 -23.78 6.88
#